data_AF-A0A5C6ASP0-F1
#
_entry.id   AF-A0A5C6ASP0-F1
#
_cell.length_a   1.000
_cell.length_b   1.000
_cell.length_c   1.000
_cell.angle_alpha   90.00
_cell.angle_beta   90.00
_cell.angle_gamma   90.00
#
_symmetry.space_group_name_H-M   'P 1'
#
loop_
_entity.id
_entity.type
_entity.pdbx_description
1 polymer ?
#
loop_
_entity_poly.entity_id
_entity_poly.type
_entity_poly.pdbx_seq_one_letter_code
_entity_poly.pdbx_strand_id
1 'polypeptide(L)' 'MSALDAAAKGYWTSPSGKTSHATLYAAILREIQTKGKEDRFTKTDRGHFAIN' A
#
# COMPACT_ATOMS: atom_id res chain seq x y z
N MET A 1 -7.34 -6.57 0.66
CA MET A 1 -5.96 -7.10 0.67
C MET A 1 -5.16 -6.37 1.74
N SER A 2 -4.25 -7.01 2.48
CA SER A 2 -3.40 -6.29 3.46
C SER A 2 -2.23 -5.58 2.77
N ALA A 3 -1.56 -4.66 3.47
CA ALA A 3 -0.35 -4.01 2.97
C ALA A 3 0.73 -5.05 2.63
N LEU A 4 0.99 -6.03 3.51
CA LEU A 4 1.98 -7.09 3.29
C LEU A 4 1.70 -7.90 2.01
N ASP A 5 0.43 -8.19 1.73
CA ASP A 5 0.04 -8.89 0.51
C ASP A 5 0.35 -8.10 -0.76
N ALA A 6 0.26 -6.76 -0.71
CA ALA A 6 0.60 -5.90 -1.85
C ALA A 6 2.08 -6.01 -2.21
N ALA A 7 2.96 -6.10 -1.20
CA ALA A 7 4.39 -6.34 -1.41
C ALA A 7 4.69 -7.77 -1.85
N ALA A 8 4.04 -8.76 -1.24
CA ALA A 8 4.23 -10.17 -1.59
C ALA A 8 3.78 -10.48 -3.03
N LYS A 9 2.73 -9.82 -3.51
CA LYS A 9 2.22 -9.95 -4.88
C LYS A 9 2.93 -9.05 -5.91
N GLY A 10 3.90 -8.24 -5.48
CA GLY A 10 4.68 -7.38 -6.36
C GLY A 10 3.95 -6.13 -6.86
N TYR A 11 2.76 -5.82 -6.34
CA TYR A 11 2.03 -4.58 -6.68
C TYR A 11 2.69 -3.33 -6.10
N TRP A 12 3.48 -3.51 -5.04
CA TRP A 12 4.24 -2.44 -4.42
C TRP A 12 5.63 -2.94 -4.01
N THR A 13 6.66 -2.15 -4.26
CA THR A 13 8.04 -2.49 -3.94
C THR A 13 8.70 -1.35 -3.17
N SER A 14 9.38 -1.71 -2.07
CA SER A 14 10.21 -0.77 -1.33
C SER A 14 11.60 -0.67 -1.95
N PRO A 15 12.19 0.53 -2.03
CA PRO A 15 13.55 0.71 -2.54
C PRO A 15 14.64 0.12 -1.62
N SER A 16 14.35 -0.24 -0.36
CA SER A 16 15.39 -0.61 0.63
C SER A 16 15.18 -1.97 1.31
N GLY A 17 14.62 -2.95 0.61
CA GLY A 17 14.53 -4.33 1.09
C GLY A 17 13.34 -4.59 2.04
N LYS A 18 13.54 -5.48 3.03
CA LYS A 18 12.46 -5.96 3.90
C LYS A 18 11.77 -4.78 4.61
N THR A 19 10.52 -4.55 4.26
CA THR A 19 9.74 -3.44 4.77
C THR A 19 8.77 -3.95 5.82
N SER A 20 8.77 -3.32 7.00
CA SER A 20 7.81 -3.67 8.04
C SER A 20 6.38 -3.38 7.57
N HIS A 21 5.41 -4.11 8.13
CA HIS A 21 4.00 -3.88 7.82
C HIS A 21 3.55 -2.43 8.07
N ALA A 22 4.06 -1.81 9.14
CA ALA A 22 3.72 -0.43 9.51
C ALA A 22 4.27 0.59 8.50
N THR A 23 5.50 0.41 8.04
CA THR A 23 6.11 1.27 7.02
C THR A 23 5.35 1.18 5.70
N LEU A 24 4.98 -0.04 5.30
CA LEU A 24 4.23 -0.30 4.07
C LEU A 24 2.83 0.32 4.12
N TYR A 25 2.14 0.15 5.24
CA TYR A 25 0.86 0.79 5.50
C TYR A 25 0.95 2.32 5.37
N ALA A 26 1.96 2.95 5.99
CA ALA A 26 2.15 4.39 5.93
C ALA A 26 2.49 4.89 4.50
N ALA A 27 3.28 4.12 3.74
CA ALA A 27 3.64 4.47 2.38
C ALA A 27 2.43 4.43 1.44
N ILE A 28 1.64 3.36 1.48
CA ILE A 28 0.41 3.22 0.69
C ILE A 28 -0.57 4.34 1.05
N LEU A 29 -0.72 4.66 2.34
CA LEU A 29 -1.57 5.77 2.78
C LEU A 29 -1.14 7.13 2.22
N ARG A 30 0.18 7.38 2.16
CA ARG A 30 0.72 8.61 1.59
C ARG A 30 0.50 8.66 0.07
N GLU A 31 0.64 7.53 -0.62
CA GLU A 31 0.38 7.42 -2.05
C GLU A 31 -1.08 7.77 -2.37
N ILE A 32 -2.02 7.13 -1.66
CA ILE A 32 -3.47 7.40 -1.77
C ILE A 32 -3.77 8.87 -1.51
N GLN A 33 -3.17 9.49 -0.48
CA GLN A 33 -3.38 10.91 -0.20
C GLN A 33 -2.80 11.84 -1.27
N THR A 34 -1.74 11.42 -1.96
CA THR A 34 -1.05 12.24 -2.95
C THR A 34 -1.69 12.13 -4.33
N LYS A 35 -2.10 10.92 -4.73
CA LYS A 35 -2.69 10.63 -6.05
C LYS A 35 -4.21 10.62 -6.05
N GLY A 36 -4.83 10.42 -4.88
CA GLY A 36 -6.27 10.41 -4.73
C GLY A 36 -6.94 9.34 -5.59
N LYS A 37 -7.76 9.77 -6.56
CA LYS A 37 -8.50 8.89 -7.46
C LYS A 37 -7.63 8.19 -8.51
N GLU A 38 -6.43 8.72 -8.76
CA GLU A 38 -5.45 8.15 -9.68
C GLU A 38 -4.54 7.11 -8.97
N ASP A 39 -4.79 6.86 -7.68
CA ASP A 39 -3.99 5.88 -6.94
C ASP A 39 -4.31 4.45 -7.36
N ARG A 40 -3.30 3.58 -7.25
CA ARG A 40 -3.43 2.15 -7.54
C ARG A 40 -4.16 1.41 -6.42
N PHE A 41 -4.21 2.02 -5.24
CA PHE A 41 -4.83 1.48 -4.05
C PHE A 41 -6.00 2.35 -3.60
N THR A 42 -7.01 1.72 -3.02
CA THR A 42 -8.09 2.41 -2.30
C THR A 42 -8.15 1.84 -0.89
N LYS A 43 -8.20 2.72 0.12
CA LYS A 43 -8.36 2.30 1.51
C LYS A 43 -9.79 1.82 1.72
N THR A 44 -9.95 0.53 2.04
CA THR A 44 -11.28 -0.07 2.26
C THR A 44 -11.60 -0.27 3.73
N ASP A 45 -10.59 -0.61 4.54
CA ASP A 45 -10.74 -0.80 5.99
C ASP A 45 -9.42 -0.50 6.73
N ARG A 46 -9.38 -0.63 8.06
CA ARG A 46 -8.18 -0.35 8.86
C ARG A 46 -7.12 -1.43 8.60
N GLY A 47 -6.06 -1.05 7.89
CA GLY A 47 -5.00 -1.98 7.50
C GLY A 47 -5.30 -2.76 6.22
N HIS A 48 -6.42 -2.47 5.55
CA HIS A 48 -6.82 -3.13 4.31
C HIS A 48 -7.01 -2.14 3.17
N PHE A 49 -6.57 -2.58 2.00
CA PHE A 49 -6.63 -1.86 0.75
C PHE A 49 -7.21 -2.74 -0.36
N ALA A 50 -7.89 -2.11 -1.32
CA ALA A 50 -8.25 -2.69 -2.61
C ALA A 50 -7.30 -2.14 -3.69
N ILE A 51 -7.11 -2.92 -4.76
CA ILE A 51 -6.45 -2.44 -5.98
C ILE A 51 -7.55 -1.88 -6.88
N ASN A 52 -7.30 -0.73 -7.49
CA ASN A 52 -8.21 -0.13 -8.47
C ASN A 52 -8.06 -0.76 -9.86
#